data_AF-A0AAN8R031-F1
#
_entry.id   AF-A0AAN8R031-F1
#
_cell.length_a   1.000
_cell.length_b   1.000
_cell.length_c   1.000
_cell.angle_alpha   90.00
_cell.angle_beta   90.00
_cell.angle_gamma   90.00
#
_symmetry.space_group_name_H-M   'P 1'
#
loop_
_entity.id
_entity.type
_entity.pdbx_description
1 polymer ?
#
loop_
_entity_poly.entity_id
_entity_poly.type
_entity_poly.pdbx_seq_one_letter_code
_entity_poly.pdbx_strand_id
1 'polypeptide(L)'
;MDNIMEGDNENPSRGLANNVHHSPSCHPHRHINTGYRPGNQAVGTKIPQISYASTAPELSDDRRYDFFSRVVPPDSFQAQAMVDIVKAMGWNYVSTVASEGSYGEKGVDAFQQLSREAGCKVD
;
A
#
# COMPACT_ATOMS: atom_id res chain seq x y z
N MET A 1 6.60 3.88 9.38
CA MET A 1 5.16 3.95 9.72
C MET A 1 4.50 3.13 8.66
N ASP A 2 4.38 1.83 8.92
CA ASP A 2 3.99 0.88 7.90
C ASP A 2 2.46 0.90 7.80
N ASN A 3 1.95 1.22 6.61
CA ASN A 3 0.52 1.41 6.39
C ASN A 3 -0.20 0.06 6.55
N ILE A 4 -1.21 0.00 7.43
CA ILE A 4 -2.05 -1.19 7.73
C ILE A 4 -2.73 -1.84 6.50
N MET A 5 -2.67 -1.20 5.32
CA MET A 5 -3.27 -1.70 4.07
C MET A 5 -2.25 -1.94 2.95
N GLU A 6 -0.96 -1.74 3.19
CA GLU A 6 0.11 -2.32 2.37
C GLU A 6 0.28 -3.78 2.78
N GLY A 7 -0.78 -4.56 2.60
CA GLY A 7 -0.73 -6.00 2.84
C GLY A 7 0.15 -6.63 1.77
N ASP A 8 1.30 -7.15 2.17
CA ASP A 8 2.12 -8.04 1.36
C ASP A 8 1.23 -9.15 0.77
N ASN A 9 1.25 -9.30 -0.55
CA ASN A 9 0.57 -10.38 -1.24
C ASN A 9 1.37 -11.69 -1.04
N GLU A 10 1.49 -12.15 0.21
CA GLU A 10 2.15 -13.40 0.54
C GLU A 10 1.30 -14.60 0.11
N ASN A 11 1.92 -15.43 -0.72
CA ASN A 11 1.44 -16.73 -1.17
C ASN A 11 1.05 -17.64 0.03
N PRO A 12 -0.18 -18.18 0.08
CA PRO A 12 -0.72 -18.89 1.27
C PRO A 12 -0.12 -20.29 1.52
N SER A 13 1.06 -20.61 0.99
CA SER A 13 1.58 -22.00 0.94
C SER A 13 2.83 -22.28 1.79
N ARG A 14 3.18 -21.45 2.79
CA ARG A 14 4.33 -21.73 3.67
C ARG A 14 3.97 -21.67 5.15
N GLY A 15 3.61 -22.83 5.72
CA GLY A 15 3.57 -23.03 7.16
C GLY A 15 4.94 -23.39 7.73
N LEU A 16 5.25 -22.90 8.93
CA LEU A 16 5.65 -23.66 10.14
C LEU A 16 6.39 -22.78 11.17
N ALA A 17 5.83 -22.77 12.39
CA ALA A 17 6.45 -22.63 13.72
C ALA A 17 7.29 -21.39 14.07
N ASN A 18 6.96 -20.70 15.17
CA ASN A 18 7.69 -20.81 16.45
C ASN A 18 7.09 -19.95 17.58
N ASN A 19 7.10 -20.53 18.78
CA ASN A 19 6.60 -19.98 20.05
C ASN A 19 7.19 -18.61 20.41
N VAL A 20 6.35 -17.65 20.85
CA VAL A 20 6.80 -16.50 21.65
C VAL A 20 5.83 -16.20 22.80
N HIS A 21 6.44 -16.06 23.96
CA HIS A 21 5.98 -15.72 25.32
C HIS A 21 4.76 -14.77 25.45
N HIS A 22 3.83 -15.12 26.33
CA HIS A 22 2.69 -14.30 26.73
C HIS A 22 3.12 -13.12 27.63
N SER A 23 2.87 -11.88 27.20
CA SER A 23 2.88 -10.69 28.08
C SER A 23 1.44 -10.21 28.27
N PRO A 24 0.95 -10.01 29.51
CA PRO A 24 -0.42 -9.55 29.73
C PRO A 24 -0.52 -8.04 29.45
N SER A 25 -1.30 -7.66 28.43
CA SER A 25 -1.59 -6.25 28.08
C SER A 25 -2.81 -5.74 28.85
N CYS A 26 -2.60 -4.70 29.66
CA CYS A 26 -3.67 -3.91 30.28
C CYS A 26 -4.30 -2.96 29.26
N HIS A 27 -5.35 -3.39 28.55
CA HIS A 27 -6.24 -2.47 27.82
C HIS A 27 -7.71 -2.90 28.03
N PRO A 28 -8.64 -1.96 28.25
CA PRO A 28 -10.05 -2.28 28.48
C PRO A 28 -10.66 -2.92 27.22
N HIS A 29 -11.21 -4.12 27.39
CA HIS A 29 -11.94 -4.89 26.39
C HIS A 29 -13.16 -4.08 25.89
N ARG A 30 -13.06 -3.47 24.70
CA ARG A 30 -14.25 -3.02 23.98
C ARG A 30 -14.85 -4.23 23.27
N HIS A 31 -15.88 -4.83 23.87
CA HIS A 31 -16.68 -5.87 23.22
C HIS A 31 -17.41 -5.26 22.00
N ILE A 32 -16.90 -5.53 20.81
CA ILE A 32 -17.69 -5.43 19.59
C ILE A 32 -18.40 -6.77 19.40
N ASN A 33 -19.72 -6.80 19.61
CA ASN A 33 -20.52 -7.99 19.27
C ASN A 33 -20.61 -8.11 17.75
N THR A 34 -19.66 -8.81 17.13
CA THR A 34 -19.85 -9.35 15.78
C THR A 34 -20.53 -10.72 15.90
N GLY A 35 -21.84 -10.69 16.18
CA GLY A 35 -22.64 -11.91 16.22
C GLY A 35 -22.70 -12.58 14.84
N TYR A 36 -21.99 -13.69 14.67
CA TYR A 36 -22.13 -14.58 13.52
C TYR A 36 -23.38 -15.45 13.72
N ARG A 37 -24.44 -15.22 12.92
CA ARG A 37 -25.62 -16.10 12.86
C ARG A 37 -25.42 -17.10 11.73
N PRO A 38 -25.26 -18.41 12.00
CA PRO A 38 -25.17 -19.41 10.95
C PRO A 38 -26.57 -19.65 10.40
N GLY A 39 -26.83 -19.32 9.14
CA GLY A 39 -28.14 -19.65 8.55
C GLY A 39 -28.52 -19.02 7.22
N ASN A 40 -27.86 -17.97 6.74
CA ASN A 40 -28.07 -17.43 5.40
C ASN A 40 -26.70 -17.17 4.77
N GLN A 41 -26.46 -17.67 3.56
CA GLN A 41 -25.27 -17.35 2.78
C GLN A 41 -25.07 -15.83 2.83
N ALA A 42 -23.90 -15.38 3.29
CA ALA A 42 -23.57 -13.97 3.30
C ALA A 42 -23.69 -13.46 1.86
N VAL A 43 -24.78 -12.76 1.57
CA VAL A 43 -24.86 -11.88 0.40
C VAL A 43 -23.68 -10.93 0.61
N GLY A 44 -22.62 -11.08 -0.20
CA GLY A 44 -21.39 -10.30 -0.05
C GLY A 44 -21.75 -8.82 0.03
N THR A 45 -21.75 -8.28 1.24
CA THR A 45 -22.22 -6.92 1.48
C THR A 45 -21.19 -5.99 0.90
N LYS A 46 -21.60 -5.29 -0.16
CA LYS A 46 -20.88 -4.19 -0.79
C LYS A 46 -20.84 -3.00 0.18
N ILE A 47 -19.88 -3.01 1.10
CA ILE A 47 -19.68 -1.96 2.10
C ILE A 47 -18.61 -1.01 1.59
N PRO A 48 -18.89 0.30 1.45
CA PRO A 48 -17.86 1.26 1.07
C PRO A 48 -16.78 1.35 2.17
N GLN A 49 -15.52 1.22 1.76
CA GLN A 49 -14.35 1.40 2.61
C GLN A 49 -13.65 2.70 2.22
N ILE A 50 -13.57 3.66 3.15
CA ILE A 50 -12.86 4.93 2.93
C ILE A 50 -11.60 4.94 3.79
N SER A 51 -10.43 4.93 3.17
CA SER A 51 -9.15 4.96 3.87
C SER A 51 -8.57 6.37 4.01
N TYR A 52 -7.94 6.61 5.15
CA TYR A 52 -7.23 7.86 5.45
C TYR A 52 -5.72 7.80 5.25
N ALA A 53 -5.14 6.60 5.13
CA ALA A 53 -3.68 6.41 5.13
C ALA A 53 -3.15 5.52 4.00
N SER A 54 -4.03 4.93 3.18
CA SER A 54 -3.59 4.01 2.12
C SER A 54 -3.12 4.77 0.89
N THR A 55 -1.82 4.77 0.63
CA THR A 55 -1.20 5.53 -0.47
C THR A 55 -0.74 4.66 -1.66
N ALA A 56 -0.72 3.33 -1.50
CA ALA A 56 -0.36 2.40 -2.57
C ALA A 56 -1.13 2.69 -3.90
N PRO A 57 -0.44 2.79 -5.05
CA PRO A 57 -1.08 3.08 -6.34
C PRO A 57 -2.11 2.04 -6.78
N GLU A 58 -1.90 0.77 -6.46
CA GLU A 58 -2.75 -0.35 -6.91
C GLU A 58 -4.17 -0.29 -6.35
N LEU A 59 -4.37 0.41 -5.23
CA LEU A 59 -5.69 0.62 -4.62
C LEU A 59 -6.58 1.58 -5.42
N SER A 60 -6.06 2.17 -6.51
CA SER A 60 -6.84 2.95 -7.48
C SER A 60 -7.45 2.11 -8.61
N ASP A 61 -7.28 0.77 -8.63
CA ASP A 61 -7.94 -0.08 -9.62
C ASP A 61 -9.40 -0.38 -9.21
N ASP A 62 -10.34 0.43 -9.70
CA ASP A 62 -11.77 0.31 -9.42
C ASP A 62 -12.39 -1.01 -9.93
N ARG A 63 -11.75 -1.70 -10.89
CA ARG A 63 -12.22 -3.01 -11.35
C ARG A 63 -11.96 -4.10 -10.31
N ARG A 64 -10.91 -3.91 -9.51
CA ARG A 64 -10.53 -4.80 -8.40
C ARG A 64 -11.13 -4.35 -7.08
N TYR A 65 -11.31 -3.05 -6.89
CA TYR A 65 -11.71 -2.43 -5.62
C TYR A 65 -12.90 -1.46 -5.77
N ASP A 66 -14.01 -1.92 -6.37
CA ASP A 66 -15.24 -1.16 -6.69
C ASP A 66 -15.93 -0.46 -5.49
N PHE A 67 -15.54 -0.78 -4.25
CA PHE A 67 -16.08 -0.16 -3.01
C PHE A 67 -15.00 0.52 -2.16
N PHE A 68 -13.81 0.71 -2.71
CA PHE A 68 -12.73 1.40 -2.03
C PHE A 68 -12.67 2.86 -2.45
N SER A 69 -12.39 3.73 -1.48
CA SER A 69 -12.09 5.13 -1.72
C SER A 69 -11.05 5.59 -0.70
N ARG A 70 -10.37 6.69 -0.98
CA ARG A 70 -9.39 7.28 -0.06
C ARG A 70 -9.41 8.79 -0.15
N VAL A 71 -9.01 9.42 0.95
CA VAL A 71 -8.88 10.89 1.03
C VAL A 71 -7.44 11.37 0.79
N VAL A 72 -6.49 10.44 0.68
CA VAL A 72 -5.08 10.71 0.39
C VAL A 72 -4.74 10.37 -1.06
N PRO A 73 -3.82 11.10 -1.70
CA PRO A 73 -3.40 10.79 -3.06
C PRO A 73 -2.55 9.50 -3.12
N PRO A 74 -2.47 8.85 -4.29
CA PRO A 74 -1.51 7.77 -4.52
C PRO A 74 -0.06 8.27 -4.50
N ASP A 75 0.87 7.38 -4.13
CA ASP A 75 2.32 7.65 -4.16
C ASP A 75 2.88 7.89 -5.57
N SER A 76 2.15 7.54 -6.64
CA SER A 76 2.54 7.88 -8.01
C SER A 76 2.70 9.40 -8.22
N PHE A 77 1.97 10.22 -7.46
CA PHE A 77 2.14 11.67 -7.49
C PHE A 77 3.47 12.11 -6.87
N GLN A 78 3.99 11.38 -5.88
CA GLN A 78 5.31 11.64 -5.32
C GLN A 78 6.41 11.35 -6.34
N ALA A 79 6.31 10.24 -7.07
CA ALA A 79 7.24 9.90 -8.14
C ALA A 79 7.25 10.97 -9.25
N GLN A 80 6.09 11.48 -9.64
CA GLN A 80 5.99 12.59 -10.61
C GLN A 80 6.68 13.85 -10.10
N ALA A 81 6.43 14.25 -8.85
CA ALA A 81 7.05 15.42 -8.25
C ALA A 81 8.58 15.30 -8.21
N MET A 82 9.12 14.11 -7.94
CA MET A 82 10.57 13.86 -7.99
C MET A 82 11.14 14.07 -9.40
N VAL A 83 10.47 13.59 -10.45
CA VAL A 83 10.88 13.84 -11.84
C VAL A 83 10.84 15.33 -12.18
N ASP A 84 9.81 16.04 -11.75
CA ASP A 84 9.69 17.47 -11.99
C ASP A 84 10.85 18.26 -11.35
N ILE A 85 11.28 17.86 -10.15
CA ILE A 85 12.45 18.44 -9.48
C ILE A 85 13.74 18.16 -10.27
N VAL A 86 13.98 16.91 -10.67
CA VAL A 86 15.16 16.52 -11.46
C VAL A 86 15.26 17.35 -12.74
N LYS A 87 14.13 17.54 -13.43
CA LYS A 87 14.05 18.37 -14.64
C LYS A 87 14.31 19.83 -14.35
N ALA A 88 13.69 20.39 -13.32
CA ALA A 88 13.87 21.80 -12.94
C ALA A 88 15.32 22.12 -12.58
N MET A 89 16.05 21.16 -12.01
CA MET A 89 17.46 21.31 -11.64
C MET A 89 18.44 20.97 -12.77
N GLY A 90 17.97 20.43 -13.89
CA GLY A 90 18.82 20.05 -15.02
C GLY A 90 19.75 18.87 -14.74
N TRP A 91 19.38 17.99 -13.81
CA TRP A 91 20.18 16.80 -13.49
C TRP A 91 20.02 15.74 -14.57
N ASN A 92 21.16 15.19 -15.00
CA ASN A 92 21.24 14.18 -16.07
C ASN A 92 21.63 12.79 -15.55
N TYR A 93 21.89 12.67 -14.25
CA TYR A 93 22.21 11.42 -13.56
C TYR A 93 21.62 11.44 -12.16
N VAL A 94 20.85 10.40 -11.82
CA VAL A 94 20.20 10.20 -10.53
C VAL A 94 20.31 8.71 -10.19
N SER A 95 20.55 8.37 -8.92
CA SER A 95 20.52 6.98 -8.45
C SER A 95 19.40 6.78 -7.45
N THR A 96 18.82 5.57 -7.44
CA THR A 96 17.68 5.22 -6.58
C THR A 96 18.06 4.25 -5.47
N VAL A 97 17.49 4.47 -4.28
CA VAL A 97 17.54 3.54 -3.15
C VAL A 97 16.11 3.32 -2.67
N ALA A 98 15.70 2.06 -2.57
CA ALA A 98 14.38 1.66 -2.12
C ALA A 98 14.47 0.90 -0.80
N SER A 99 13.47 1.09 0.05
CA SER A 99 13.15 0.11 1.09
C SER A 99 12.59 -1.15 0.42
N GLU A 100 12.90 -2.31 0.97
CA GLU A 100 12.28 -3.58 0.56
C GLU A 100 10.76 -3.53 0.81
N GLY A 101 9.98 -4.06 -0.12
CA GLY A 101 8.52 -4.06 -0.06
C GLY A 101 7.84 -3.14 -1.08
N SER A 102 6.51 -3.24 -1.15
CA SER A 102 5.75 -2.68 -2.29
C SER A 102 5.83 -1.16 -2.41
N TYR A 103 5.94 -0.43 -1.31
CA TYR A 103 6.06 1.03 -1.35
C TYR A 103 7.37 1.46 -2.03
N GLY A 104 8.51 0.95 -1.54
CA GLY A 104 9.83 1.34 -2.03
C GLY A 104 10.09 0.86 -3.46
N GLU A 105 9.79 -0.41 -3.74
CA GLU A 105 10.02 -1.01 -5.07
C GLU A 105 9.14 -0.36 -6.14
N LYS A 106 7.83 -0.24 -5.90
CA LYS A 106 6.92 0.37 -6.90
C LYS A 106 7.13 1.86 -7.03
N GLY A 107 7.54 2.54 -5.95
CA GLY A 107 7.92 3.94 -5.99
C GLY A 107 9.12 4.19 -6.92
N VAL A 108 10.16 3.35 -6.81
CA VAL A 108 11.32 3.42 -7.71
C VAL A 108 10.93 3.06 -9.15
N ASP A 109 10.14 2.01 -9.36
CA ASP A 109 9.66 1.63 -10.70
C ASP A 109 8.91 2.78 -11.38
N ALA A 110 7.98 3.42 -10.65
CA ALA A 110 7.22 4.57 -11.13
C ALA A 110 8.14 5.75 -11.46
N PHE A 111 9.09 6.07 -10.58
CA PHE A 111 10.06 7.13 -10.80
C PHE A 111 10.96 6.88 -12.02
N GLN A 112 11.46 5.66 -12.19
CA GLN A 112 12.30 5.29 -13.32
C GLN A 112 11.51 5.37 -14.64
N GLN A 113 10.25 4.93 -14.66
CA GLN A 113 9.40 5.02 -15.83
C GLN A 113 9.17 6.48 -16.24
N LEU A 114 8.77 7.33 -15.30
CA LEU A 114 8.55 8.75 -15.55
C LEU A 114 9.85 9.48 -15.94
N SER A 115 10.98 9.08 -15.36
CA SER A 115 12.29 9.64 -15.70
C SER A 115 12.70 9.30 -17.13
N ARG A 116 12.43 8.07 -17.60
CA ARG A 116 12.66 7.67 -19.00
C ARG A 116 11.83 8.50 -19.97
N GLU A 117 10.57 8.73 -19.66
CA GLU A 117 9.67 9.58 -20.45
C GLU A 117 10.13 11.05 -20.47
N ALA A 118 10.72 11.52 -19.37
CA ALA A 118 11.32 12.84 -19.25
C ALA A 118 12.71 12.99 -19.91
N GLY A 119 13.34 11.90 -20.36
CA GLY A 119 14.69 11.90 -20.95
C GLY A 119 15.84 11.94 -19.94
N CYS A 120 15.58 11.60 -18.68
CA CYS A 120 16.58 11.53 -17.60
C CYS A 120 17.18 10.12 -17.49
N LYS A 121 18.48 10.01 -17.20
CA LYS A 121 19.13 8.72 -16.93
C LYS A 121 19.10 8.42 -15.44
N VAL A 122 18.61 7.23 -15.08
CA VAL A 122 18.50 6.74 -13.71
C VAL A 122 19.30 5.45 -13.58
N ASP A 123 20.06 5.30 -12.49
CA ASP A 123 20.88 4.14 -12.12
C ASP A 123 20.33 3.42 -10.87
#